data_AF-A0A9Q0P2H1-F1
#
_entry.id   AF-A0A9Q0P2H1-F1
#
_cell.length_a   1.000
_cell.length_b   1.000
_cell.length_c   1.000
_cell.angle_alpha   90.00
_cell.angle_beta   90.00
_cell.angle_gamma   90.00
#
_symmetry.space_group_name_H-M   'P 1'
#
loop_
_entity.id
_entity.type
_entity.pdbx_description
1 polymer ?
#
loop_
_entity_poly.entity_id
_entity_poly.type
_entity_poly.pdbx_seq_one_letter_code
_entity_poly.pdbx_strand_id
1 'polypeptide(L)'
;MASSLLLSNPFLTSPHHPSNLARRQQPLTLKPTSALTLLNLTKPSNNNYPKFLKPTPPFLGLKKFTARISTRDADTDTSVPPHRSLVLGVVLFVLDVAWIDNTTGFGKDFISAVSLLSESHEVVMFILILIFATVHSGLASLRDMGEKLIGERAFRVLFAGVSLPLAVSTVVYFINHRYDGIQLWQLQSAPAVHQLVWISNFISFIFLYPSTFNLLEVAAVDKPKMHLWETGIMRITRHPQMVGQVMWCLAHTVWIGNSVAVAASLGLIGHHLFGVWNGDRRLSTRYGEAFESVKSRTSVVPFAAILDGRQKLPQDYYKEFLRLPYLSITALTLGAYFAHPLMQAASFRLHW
;
A
#
# COMPACT_ATOMS: atom_id res chain seq x y z
N MET A 1 27.19 -13.47 -8.80
CA MET A 1 27.42 -12.75 -10.08
C MET A 1 26.86 -13.63 -11.18
N ALA A 2 26.23 -13.06 -12.23
CA ALA A 2 25.72 -13.76 -13.43
C ALA A 2 24.58 -14.79 -13.15
N SER A 3 23.40 -14.71 -13.77
CA SER A 3 23.03 -15.25 -15.11
C SER A 3 22.84 -16.78 -15.12
N SER A 4 21.82 -17.38 -15.76
CA SER A 4 20.71 -16.80 -16.55
C SER A 4 19.58 -17.81 -16.86
N LEU A 5 18.38 -17.27 -17.13
CA LEU A 5 17.35 -17.75 -18.09
C LEU A 5 16.55 -19.05 -17.83
N LEU A 6 15.54 -19.22 -18.71
CA LEU A 6 14.50 -20.27 -18.83
C LEU A 6 13.32 -20.13 -17.84
N LEU A 7 12.04 -20.09 -18.26
CA LEU A 7 11.48 -20.12 -19.62
C LEU A 7 10.19 -19.27 -19.74
N SER A 8 9.89 -18.80 -20.95
CA SER A 8 8.69 -18.07 -21.35
C SER A 8 7.54 -18.99 -21.76
N ASN A 9 6.28 -18.54 -21.65
CA ASN A 9 5.17 -19.15 -22.38
C ASN A 9 4.07 -18.12 -22.76
N PRO A 10 4.00 -17.64 -24.02
CA PRO A 10 3.09 -16.56 -24.42
C PRO A 10 2.15 -16.94 -25.59
N PHE A 11 0.95 -17.48 -25.31
CA PHE A 11 -0.10 -17.63 -26.32
C PHE A 11 -1.52 -17.54 -25.74
N LEU A 12 -2.24 -16.46 -26.06
CA LEU A 12 -3.68 -16.44 -26.38
C LEU A 12 -4.12 -15.01 -26.75
N THR A 13 -3.97 -14.65 -28.02
CA THR A 13 -4.60 -13.47 -28.63
C THR A 13 -5.55 -13.93 -29.72
N SER A 14 -6.79 -13.44 -29.71
CA SER A 14 -7.78 -13.69 -30.77
C SER A 14 -8.37 -12.35 -31.21
N PRO A 15 -8.20 -11.93 -32.47
CA PRO A 15 -8.82 -10.72 -33.00
C PRO A 15 -10.26 -11.01 -33.46
N HIS A 16 -11.20 -10.12 -33.14
CA HIS A 16 -12.58 -10.22 -33.63
C HIS A 16 -13.04 -8.95 -34.35
N HIS A 17 -13.31 -9.10 -35.64
CA HIS A 17 -14.24 -8.28 -36.41
C HIS A 17 -15.19 -9.23 -37.19
N PRO A 18 -16.35 -8.77 -37.68
CA PRO A 18 -17.55 -9.59 -37.58
C PRO A 18 -18.07 -10.19 -38.89
N SER A 19 -18.71 -11.35 -38.79
CA SER A 19 -19.64 -11.85 -39.82
C SER A 19 -20.68 -12.79 -39.23
N ASN A 20 -21.96 -12.56 -39.53
CA ASN A 20 -23.03 -13.51 -39.23
C ASN A 20 -22.90 -14.79 -40.06
N LEU A 21 -23.20 -15.95 -39.47
CA LEU A 21 -23.94 -17.04 -40.13
C LEU A 21 -24.44 -18.06 -39.09
N ALA A 22 -25.72 -18.43 -39.16
CA ALA A 22 -26.34 -19.29 -38.17
C ALA A 22 -26.14 -20.79 -38.50
N ARG A 23 -25.75 -21.60 -37.50
CA ARG A 23 -25.99 -23.05 -37.51
C ARG A 23 -26.24 -23.60 -36.12
N ARG A 24 -27.29 -24.42 -36.01
CA ARG A 24 -27.85 -24.98 -34.77
C ARG A 24 -27.20 -26.34 -34.46
N GLN A 25 -26.68 -26.52 -33.24
CA GLN A 25 -26.34 -27.84 -32.68
C GLN A 25 -26.79 -27.93 -31.21
N GLN A 26 -26.97 -29.16 -30.71
CA GLN A 26 -27.62 -29.46 -29.43
C GLN A 26 -26.60 -29.71 -28.29
N PRO A 27 -26.99 -29.51 -27.01
CA PRO A 27 -26.07 -29.65 -25.88
C PRO A 27 -25.75 -31.12 -25.56
N LEU A 28 -24.47 -31.40 -25.32
CA LEU A 28 -24.00 -32.66 -24.75
C LEU A 28 -24.19 -32.65 -23.22
N THR A 29 -24.74 -33.74 -22.67
CA THR A 29 -24.92 -33.93 -21.23
C THR A 29 -23.85 -34.87 -20.66
N LEU A 30 -23.28 -34.50 -19.52
CA LEU A 30 -22.33 -35.32 -18.76
C LEU A 30 -22.88 -35.58 -17.35
N LYS A 31 -22.88 -36.84 -16.93
CA LYS A 31 -23.29 -37.25 -15.58
C LYS A 31 -22.06 -37.31 -14.66
N PRO A 32 -22.15 -36.82 -13.41
CA PRO A 32 -21.12 -37.08 -12.41
C PRO A 32 -21.16 -38.55 -11.96
N THR A 33 -20.01 -39.13 -11.64
CA THR A 33 -19.90 -40.45 -11.00
C THR A 33 -19.05 -40.31 -9.73
N SER A 34 -19.55 -40.83 -8.62
CA SER A 34 -18.98 -40.61 -7.28
C SER A 34 -17.90 -41.65 -6.94
N ALA A 35 -16.76 -41.19 -6.41
CA ALA A 35 -15.71 -42.06 -5.86
C ALA A 35 -15.04 -41.39 -4.64
N LEU A 36 -15.69 -41.46 -3.47
CA LEU A 36 -15.20 -40.81 -2.25
C LEU A 36 -15.57 -41.62 -1.00
N THR A 37 -15.01 -42.83 -0.86
CA THR A 37 -15.22 -43.70 0.31
C THR A 37 -14.03 -44.63 0.53
N LEU A 38 -13.03 -44.20 1.31
CA LEU A 38 -12.05 -45.06 2.00
C LEU A 38 -11.09 -44.20 2.84
N LEU A 39 -11.42 -43.95 4.12
CA LEU A 39 -10.45 -43.59 5.19
C LEU A 39 -11.18 -43.53 6.54
N ASN A 40 -11.25 -44.66 7.25
CA ASN A 40 -11.74 -44.72 8.63
C ASN A 40 -11.25 -46.02 9.28
N LEU A 41 -10.22 -45.97 10.15
CA LEU A 41 -9.83 -47.06 11.06
C LEU A 41 -8.78 -46.59 12.10
N THR A 42 -9.25 -46.38 13.34
CA THR A 42 -8.64 -46.69 14.66
C THR A 42 -7.19 -46.30 15.06
N LYS A 43 -7.08 -46.00 16.36
CA LYS A 43 -5.89 -45.91 17.25
C LYS A 43 -6.32 -46.44 18.64
N PRO A 44 -5.42 -46.69 19.62
CA PRO A 44 -4.02 -47.17 19.57
C PRO A 44 -3.80 -48.37 20.54
N SER A 45 -2.56 -48.88 20.73
CA SER A 45 -2.22 -49.73 21.90
C SER A 45 -0.73 -49.77 22.30
N ASN A 46 -0.50 -49.69 23.62
CA ASN A 46 0.64 -50.06 24.48
C ASN A 46 2.14 -50.07 24.03
N ASN A 47 2.92 -49.25 24.77
CA ASN A 47 4.10 -49.61 25.60
C ASN A 47 5.12 -50.69 25.18
N ASN A 48 6.41 -50.32 25.14
CA ASN A 48 7.46 -50.95 25.96
C ASN A 48 8.75 -50.10 26.06
N TYR A 49 9.53 -50.27 27.14
CA TYR A 49 10.83 -49.63 27.42
C TYR A 49 11.78 -50.61 28.14
N PRO A 50 13.11 -50.57 27.88
CA PRO A 50 14.15 -50.98 28.83
C PRO A 50 14.82 -49.76 29.53
N LYS A 51 15.66 -50.03 30.55
CA LYS A 51 16.26 -49.04 31.48
C LYS A 51 17.82 -49.03 31.43
N PHE A 52 18.41 -48.26 32.37
CA PHE A 52 19.84 -48.13 32.76
C PHE A 52 20.61 -46.99 32.05
N LEU A 53 21.47 -46.17 32.71
CA LEU A 53 22.06 -46.22 34.07
C LEU A 53 21.86 -44.91 34.93
N LYS A 54 22.33 -44.98 36.20
CA LYS A 54 22.65 -43.93 37.20
C LYS A 54 23.99 -44.34 37.89
N PRO A 55 24.73 -43.53 38.69
CA PRO A 55 24.41 -42.31 39.47
C PRO A 55 25.10 -41.03 38.90
N THR A 56 25.73 -40.02 39.55
CA THR A 56 26.18 -39.73 40.95
C THR A 56 26.39 -38.20 41.20
N PRO A 57 26.17 -37.66 42.42
CA PRO A 57 26.49 -36.27 42.82
C PRO A 57 27.69 -36.17 43.80
N PRO A 58 28.12 -34.97 44.28
CA PRO A 58 27.93 -33.60 43.76
C PRO A 58 29.29 -32.89 43.48
N PHE A 59 29.27 -31.66 42.94
CA PHE A 59 30.34 -30.68 43.21
C PHE A 59 29.84 -29.22 43.26
N LEU A 60 30.48 -28.40 44.09
CA LEU A 60 29.94 -27.12 44.56
C LEU A 60 30.61 -25.92 43.86
N GLY A 61 30.11 -25.49 42.68
CA GLY A 61 30.93 -24.61 41.83
C GLY A 61 30.27 -23.60 40.86
N LEU A 62 28.95 -23.31 40.90
CA LEU A 62 28.34 -22.43 39.87
C LEU A 62 27.35 -21.34 40.35
N LYS A 63 27.33 -20.98 41.64
CA LYS A 63 26.42 -19.95 42.18
C LYS A 63 26.89 -18.48 42.04
N LYS A 64 28.00 -18.19 41.34
CA LYS A 64 28.55 -16.82 41.20
C LYS A 64 28.56 -16.22 39.78
N PHE A 65 28.24 -17.00 38.73
CA PHE A 65 28.23 -16.46 37.35
C PHE A 65 26.84 -15.96 36.90
N THR A 66 25.76 -16.53 37.45
CA THR A 66 24.36 -16.17 37.13
C THR A 66 23.85 -14.90 37.81
N ALA A 67 24.65 -14.26 38.68
CA ALA A 67 24.25 -13.13 39.51
C ALA A 67 24.60 -11.74 38.92
N ARG A 68 24.97 -11.65 37.63
CA ARG A 68 25.31 -10.36 36.96
C ARG A 68 24.68 -10.18 35.58
N ILE A 69 23.59 -10.88 35.28
CA ILE A 69 22.67 -10.54 34.18
C ILE A 69 21.25 -10.51 34.75
N SER A 70 20.90 -9.37 35.35
CA SER A 70 19.56 -9.04 35.79
C SER A 70 19.37 -7.52 35.71
N THR A 71 18.12 -7.08 35.52
CA THR A 71 17.70 -5.67 35.39
C THR A 71 18.45 -4.83 34.36
N ARG A 72 18.11 -5.02 33.08
CA ARG A 72 17.88 -3.92 32.12
C ARG A 72 17.14 -4.41 30.87
N ASP A 73 15.83 -4.22 30.92
CA ASP A 73 14.98 -3.76 29.82
C ASP A 73 15.12 -4.51 28.49
N ALA A 74 14.59 -5.74 28.46
CA ALA A 74 14.49 -6.60 27.26
C ALA A 74 13.05 -7.02 26.93
N ASP A 75 12.05 -6.25 27.38
CA ASP A 75 10.64 -6.42 26.98
C ASP A 75 10.42 -5.86 25.55
N THR A 76 10.90 -6.59 24.55
CA THR A 76 10.42 -6.42 23.18
C THR A 76 9.15 -7.25 22.99
N ASP A 77 8.03 -6.79 23.55
CA ASP A 77 6.71 -7.31 23.20
C ASP A 77 6.40 -6.93 21.73
N THR A 78 6.72 -7.84 20.81
CA THR A 78 6.42 -7.72 19.39
C THR A 78 5.02 -8.20 19.04
N SER A 79 4.18 -8.54 20.03
CA SER A 79 2.78 -8.88 19.77
C SER A 79 1.97 -7.61 19.53
N VAL A 80 1.10 -7.63 18.51
CA VAL A 80 0.06 -6.61 18.35
C VAL A 80 -1.10 -7.04 19.25
N PRO A 81 -1.37 -6.38 20.38
CA PRO A 81 -2.36 -6.88 21.34
C PRO A 81 -3.77 -6.83 20.73
N PRO A 82 -4.63 -7.80 21.08
CA PRO A 82 -5.73 -8.26 20.22
C PRO A 82 -6.79 -7.19 19.89
N HIS A 83 -6.95 -6.16 20.73
CA HIS A 83 -7.87 -5.06 20.48
C HIS A 83 -7.53 -4.23 19.24
N ARG A 84 -6.27 -4.20 18.79
CA ARG A 84 -5.81 -3.34 17.68
C ARG A 84 -6.15 -3.95 16.33
N SER A 85 -5.89 -5.25 16.17
CA SER A 85 -6.32 -6.03 15.00
C SER A 85 -7.83 -6.06 14.86
N LEU A 86 -8.57 -6.11 15.97
CA LEU A 86 -10.03 -6.05 15.99
C LEU A 86 -10.56 -4.71 15.42
N VAL A 87 -10.03 -3.56 15.85
CA VAL A 87 -10.47 -2.25 15.33
C VAL A 87 -10.19 -2.11 13.83
N LEU A 88 -9.03 -2.55 13.35
CA LEU A 88 -8.73 -2.54 11.91
C LEU A 88 -9.67 -3.48 11.13
N GLY A 89 -9.92 -4.69 11.65
CA GLY A 89 -10.86 -5.64 11.06
C GLY A 89 -12.29 -5.10 10.97
N VAL A 90 -12.77 -4.42 12.02
CA VAL A 90 -14.09 -3.76 12.02
C VAL A 90 -14.14 -2.61 11.01
N VAL A 91 -13.12 -1.77 10.92
CA VAL A 91 -13.07 -0.67 9.93
C VAL A 91 -13.07 -1.20 8.50
N LEU A 92 -12.31 -2.27 8.23
CA LEU A 92 -12.29 -2.91 6.91
C LEU A 92 -13.60 -3.61 6.58
N PHE A 93 -14.24 -4.28 7.54
CA PHE A 93 -15.57 -4.90 7.37
C PHE A 93 -16.68 -3.87 7.13
N VAL A 94 -16.65 -2.73 7.82
CA VAL A 94 -17.59 -1.62 7.58
C VAL A 94 -17.36 -0.99 6.21
N LEU A 95 -16.10 -0.81 5.78
CA LEU A 95 -15.76 -0.34 4.44
C LEU A 95 -16.23 -1.34 3.36
N ASP A 96 -16.11 -2.64 3.62
CA ASP A 96 -16.58 -3.70 2.75
C ASP A 96 -18.10 -3.63 2.59
N VAL A 97 -18.87 -3.86 3.67
CA VAL A 97 -20.33 -3.92 3.63
C VAL A 97 -20.99 -2.60 3.21
N ALA A 98 -20.48 -1.44 3.65
CA ALA A 98 -21.12 -0.14 3.38
C ALA A 98 -20.65 0.54 2.09
N TRP A 99 -19.61 0.02 1.41
CA TRP A 99 -19.09 0.66 0.20
C TRP A 99 -18.62 -0.29 -0.90
N ILE A 100 -17.88 -1.35 -0.58
CA ILE A 100 -17.26 -2.23 -1.60
C ILE A 100 -18.22 -3.32 -2.08
N ASP A 101 -19.02 -3.91 -1.19
CA ASP A 101 -19.94 -4.98 -1.56
C ASP A 101 -21.01 -4.50 -2.56
N ASN A 102 -21.20 -5.30 -3.61
CA ASN A 102 -22.06 -4.95 -4.74
C ASN A 102 -23.58 -5.13 -4.48
N THR A 103 -23.96 -5.59 -3.29
CA THR A 103 -25.34 -5.84 -2.87
C THR A 103 -25.79 -4.93 -1.73
N THR A 104 -24.86 -4.46 -0.88
CA THR A 104 -25.15 -3.57 0.26
C THR A 104 -24.38 -2.24 0.25
N GLY A 105 -23.33 -2.09 -0.56
CA GLY A 105 -22.42 -0.95 -0.53
C GLY A 105 -22.70 0.14 -1.57
N PHE A 106 -22.50 1.39 -1.18
CA PHE A 106 -22.79 2.56 -2.04
C PHE A 106 -21.74 2.86 -3.12
N GLY A 107 -20.60 2.15 -3.17
CA GLY A 107 -19.50 2.46 -4.08
C GLY A 107 -19.87 2.34 -5.55
N LYS A 108 -20.73 1.37 -5.90
CA LYS A 108 -21.26 1.21 -7.26
C LYS A 108 -22.17 2.36 -7.67
N ASP A 109 -23.07 2.79 -6.79
CA ASP A 109 -24.00 3.89 -7.06
C ASP A 109 -23.25 5.23 -7.15
N PHE A 110 -22.22 5.43 -6.32
CA PHE A 110 -21.32 6.58 -6.41
C PHE A 110 -20.59 6.63 -7.76
N ILE A 111 -19.95 5.53 -8.17
CA ILE A 111 -19.28 5.45 -9.48
C ILE A 111 -20.27 5.67 -10.64
N SER A 112 -21.46 5.08 -10.56
CA SER A 112 -22.53 5.26 -11.57
C SER A 112 -22.95 6.73 -11.66
N ALA A 113 -23.18 7.40 -10.53
CA ALA A 113 -23.57 8.81 -10.47
C ALA A 113 -22.50 9.77 -11.02
N VAL A 114 -21.21 9.48 -10.82
CA VAL A 114 -20.11 10.26 -11.43
C VAL A 114 -19.98 9.94 -12.93
N SER A 115 -20.23 8.70 -13.34
CA SER A 115 -20.19 8.29 -14.75
C SER A 115 -21.32 8.91 -15.60
N LEU A 116 -22.45 9.29 -15.00
CA LEU A 116 -23.49 10.08 -15.67
C LEU A 116 -23.03 11.48 -16.13
N LEU A 117 -21.86 11.95 -15.68
CA LEU A 117 -21.32 13.25 -16.06
C LEU A 117 -20.53 13.24 -17.38
N SER A 118 -20.07 12.08 -17.86
CA SER A 118 -19.39 11.95 -19.14
C SER A 118 -19.26 10.49 -19.60
N GLU A 119 -19.46 10.24 -20.90
CA GLU A 119 -19.14 8.95 -21.54
C GLU A 119 -17.61 8.70 -21.66
N SER A 120 -16.78 9.72 -21.42
CA SER A 120 -15.32 9.62 -21.46
C SER A 120 -14.76 9.08 -20.13
N HIS A 121 -14.16 7.89 -20.18
CA HIS A 121 -13.48 7.29 -19.03
C HIS A 121 -12.34 8.17 -18.49
N GLU A 122 -11.60 8.90 -19.34
CA GLU A 122 -10.57 9.83 -18.84
C GLU A 122 -11.15 11.06 -18.13
N VAL A 123 -12.32 11.57 -18.54
CA VAL A 123 -13.03 12.65 -17.83
C VAL A 123 -13.59 12.16 -16.50
N VAL A 124 -14.28 11.01 -16.48
CA VAL A 124 -14.80 10.41 -15.23
C VAL A 124 -13.66 10.12 -14.24
N MET A 125 -12.57 9.54 -14.72
CA MET A 125 -11.36 9.28 -13.93
C MET A 125 -10.79 10.57 -13.30
N PHE A 126 -10.73 11.66 -14.07
CA PHE A 126 -10.27 12.96 -13.58
C PHE A 126 -11.23 13.56 -12.54
N ILE A 127 -12.55 13.45 -12.75
CA ILE A 127 -13.58 13.91 -11.79
C ILE A 127 -13.47 13.12 -10.47
N LEU A 128 -13.32 11.80 -10.51
CA LEU A 128 -13.14 10.97 -9.31
C LEU A 128 -11.92 11.41 -8.49
N ILE A 129 -10.80 11.71 -9.16
CA ILE A 129 -9.59 12.23 -8.51
C ILE A 129 -9.82 13.64 -7.95
N LEU A 130 -10.56 14.51 -8.64
CA LEU A 130 -10.91 15.84 -8.10
C LEU A 130 -11.79 15.74 -6.85
N ILE A 131 -12.78 14.83 -6.83
CA ILE A 131 -13.63 14.57 -5.66
C ILE A 131 -12.76 14.07 -4.50
N PHE A 132 -11.96 13.03 -4.71
CA PHE A 132 -11.02 12.51 -3.70
C PHE A 132 -10.07 13.60 -3.19
N ALA A 133 -9.37 14.30 -4.08
CA ALA A 133 -8.38 15.32 -3.75
C ALA A 133 -8.99 16.48 -2.96
N THR A 134 -10.21 16.91 -3.33
CA THR A 134 -10.94 17.99 -2.64
C THR A 134 -11.32 17.56 -1.23
N VAL A 135 -11.94 16.39 -1.09
CA VAL A 135 -12.41 15.89 0.22
C VAL A 135 -11.24 15.56 1.13
N HIS A 136 -10.24 14.84 0.64
CA HIS A 136 -9.04 14.45 1.40
C HIS A 136 -8.24 15.68 1.86
N SER A 137 -7.94 16.61 0.95
CA SER A 137 -7.17 17.82 1.27
C SER A 137 -7.98 18.82 2.11
N GLY A 138 -9.29 18.89 1.87
CA GLY A 138 -10.23 19.71 2.64
C GLY A 138 -10.29 19.25 4.09
N LEU A 139 -10.59 17.97 4.34
CA LEU A 139 -10.58 17.39 5.69
C LEU A 139 -9.20 17.49 6.35
N ALA A 140 -8.10 17.32 5.61
CA ALA A 140 -6.75 17.51 6.15
C ALA A 140 -6.50 18.95 6.62
N SER A 141 -7.09 19.93 5.93
CA SER A 141 -7.00 21.37 6.24
C SER A 141 -7.92 21.77 7.40
N LEU A 142 -9.11 21.18 7.48
CA LEU A 142 -10.08 21.40 8.56
C LEU A 142 -9.72 20.67 9.87
N ARG A 143 -8.69 19.81 9.86
CA ARG A 143 -8.28 18.96 10.99
C ARG A 143 -8.18 19.72 12.31
N ASP A 144 -7.47 20.85 12.37
CA ASP A 144 -7.24 21.57 13.63
C ASP A 144 -8.52 22.24 14.20
N MET A 145 -9.59 22.31 13.41
CA MET A 145 -10.94 22.70 13.85
C MET A 145 -11.78 21.47 14.23
N GLY A 146 -11.77 20.42 13.40
CA GLY A 146 -12.49 19.18 13.67
C GLY A 146 -12.00 18.43 14.92
N GLU A 147 -10.69 18.41 15.16
CA GLU A 147 -10.09 17.86 16.39
C GLU A 147 -10.58 18.59 17.66
N LYS A 148 -10.98 19.86 17.57
CA LYS A 148 -11.55 20.64 18.68
C LYS A 148 -13.06 20.41 18.86
N LEU A 149 -13.78 20.14 17.77
CA LEU A 149 -15.24 19.96 17.79
C LEU A 149 -15.68 18.55 18.21
N ILE A 150 -15.01 17.51 17.71
CA ILE A 150 -15.38 16.10 17.95
C ILE A 150 -14.24 15.25 18.54
N GLY A 151 -13.06 15.83 18.75
CA GLY A 151 -11.89 15.14 19.31
C GLY A 151 -11.05 14.40 18.24
N GLU A 152 -9.75 14.28 18.52
CA GLU A 152 -8.73 13.69 17.62
C GLU A 152 -9.11 12.30 17.07
N ARG A 153 -9.73 11.45 17.91
CA ARG A 153 -10.09 10.07 17.54
C ARG A 153 -11.30 10.03 16.59
N ALA A 154 -12.39 10.73 16.91
CA ALA A 154 -13.57 10.77 16.05
C ALA A 154 -13.26 11.47 14.72
N PHE A 155 -12.48 12.57 14.74
CA PHE A 155 -12.06 13.22 13.51
C PHE A 155 -11.20 12.31 12.62
N ARG A 156 -10.32 11.49 13.20
CA ARG A 156 -9.53 10.49 12.45
C ARG A 156 -10.40 9.40 11.83
N VAL A 157 -11.41 8.91 12.55
CA VAL A 157 -12.37 7.92 12.03
C VAL A 157 -13.20 8.52 10.90
N LEU A 158 -13.69 9.75 11.03
CA LEU A 158 -14.38 10.47 9.96
C LEU A 158 -13.47 10.70 8.74
N PHE A 159 -12.23 11.18 8.96
CA PHE A 159 -11.26 11.42 7.91
C PHE A 159 -10.97 10.14 7.09
N ALA A 160 -10.71 9.02 7.77
CA ALA A 160 -10.44 7.74 7.12
C ALA A 160 -11.70 7.14 6.49
N GLY A 161 -12.82 7.17 7.21
CA GLY A 161 -14.12 6.63 6.78
C GLY A 161 -14.75 7.37 5.60
N VAL A 162 -14.28 8.57 5.25
CA VAL A 162 -14.64 9.26 4.00
C VAL A 162 -13.52 9.17 2.95
N SER A 163 -12.24 9.27 3.34
CA SER A 163 -11.12 9.21 2.37
C SER A 163 -10.92 7.82 1.76
N LEU A 164 -11.08 6.74 2.54
CA LEU A 164 -10.85 5.37 2.08
C LEU A 164 -11.89 4.92 1.03
N PRO A 165 -13.21 5.13 1.22
CA PRO A 165 -14.21 4.90 0.16
C PRO A 165 -13.86 5.57 -1.17
N LEU A 166 -13.56 6.87 -1.14
CA LEU A 166 -13.24 7.65 -2.34
C LEU A 166 -11.94 7.18 -3.01
N ALA A 167 -10.91 6.84 -2.22
CA ALA A 167 -9.67 6.30 -2.73
C ALA A 167 -9.86 4.91 -3.38
N VAL A 168 -10.63 4.01 -2.75
CA VAL A 168 -10.93 2.68 -3.28
C VAL A 168 -11.74 2.79 -4.58
N SER A 169 -12.81 3.59 -4.61
CA SER A 169 -13.57 3.84 -5.85
C SER A 169 -12.69 4.39 -6.97
N THR A 170 -11.81 5.35 -6.68
CA THR A 170 -10.86 5.90 -7.66
C THR A 170 -9.90 4.82 -8.21
N VAL A 171 -9.35 3.97 -7.33
CA VAL A 171 -8.40 2.90 -7.72
C VAL A 171 -9.08 1.76 -8.48
N VAL A 172 -10.28 1.33 -8.07
CA VAL A 172 -11.04 0.27 -8.74
C VAL A 172 -11.47 0.72 -10.14
N TYR A 173 -12.03 1.93 -10.26
CA TYR A 173 -12.40 2.51 -11.55
C TYR A 173 -11.20 2.60 -12.49
N PHE A 174 -10.05 3.08 -11.98
CA PHE A 174 -8.82 3.11 -12.76
C PHE A 174 -8.40 1.71 -13.22
N ILE A 175 -8.39 0.70 -12.33
CA ILE A 175 -7.97 -0.65 -12.67
C ILE A 175 -8.89 -1.26 -13.73
N ASN A 176 -10.21 -1.07 -13.62
CA ASN A 176 -11.18 -1.63 -14.56
C ASN A 176 -11.06 -0.96 -15.93
N HIS A 177 -11.03 0.38 -15.99
CA HIS A 177 -11.01 1.15 -17.24
C HIS A 177 -9.61 1.50 -17.78
N ARG A 178 -8.54 0.92 -17.22
CA ARG A 178 -7.13 1.24 -17.57
C ARG A 178 -6.77 1.10 -19.05
N TYR A 179 -7.57 0.41 -19.87
CA TYR A 179 -7.32 0.21 -21.30
C TYR A 179 -8.40 0.81 -22.22
N ASP A 180 -9.42 1.47 -21.68
CA ASP A 180 -10.58 1.94 -22.47
C ASP A 180 -10.37 3.34 -23.07
N GLY A 181 -9.23 3.97 -22.76
CA GLY A 181 -8.80 5.24 -23.35
C GLY A 181 -8.04 5.08 -24.68
N ILE A 182 -7.94 6.19 -25.42
CA ILE A 182 -7.17 6.29 -26.68
C ILE A 182 -5.70 5.91 -26.43
N GLN A 183 -5.20 4.89 -27.11
CA GLN A 183 -3.79 4.48 -27.05
C GLN A 183 -2.90 5.56 -27.70
N LEU A 184 -1.94 6.08 -26.94
CA LEU A 184 -1.01 7.14 -27.33
C LEU A 184 0.37 6.58 -27.70
N TRP A 185 0.83 5.54 -27.01
CA TRP A 185 2.06 4.80 -27.33
C TRP A 185 2.00 3.36 -26.80
N GLN A 186 2.81 2.46 -27.38
CA GLN A 186 2.87 1.05 -26.99
C GLN A 186 4.35 0.62 -26.87
N LEU A 187 4.85 0.53 -25.63
CA LEU A 187 6.29 0.42 -25.33
C LEU A 187 6.67 -0.86 -24.57
N GLN A 188 5.73 -1.75 -24.28
CA GLN A 188 5.93 -2.93 -23.42
C GLN A 188 6.81 -4.01 -24.08
N SER A 189 6.94 -3.97 -25.41
CA SER A 189 7.86 -4.79 -26.21
C SER A 189 9.24 -4.16 -26.43
N ALA A 190 9.43 -2.89 -26.07
CA ALA A 190 10.70 -2.20 -26.28
C ALA A 190 11.76 -2.64 -25.24
N PRO A 191 13.04 -2.77 -25.63
CA PRO A 191 14.10 -3.20 -24.72
C PRO A 191 14.17 -2.36 -23.44
N ALA A 192 14.43 -3.04 -22.32
CA ALA A 192 14.55 -2.47 -20.97
C ALA A 192 13.32 -1.74 -20.38
N VAL A 193 12.24 -1.47 -21.13
CA VAL A 193 11.10 -0.67 -20.63
C VAL A 193 10.43 -1.30 -19.40
N HIS A 194 10.20 -2.62 -19.39
CA HIS A 194 9.67 -3.32 -18.21
C HIS A 194 10.58 -3.13 -16.99
N GLN A 195 11.90 -3.28 -17.16
CA GLN A 195 12.89 -3.11 -16.10
C GLN A 195 12.92 -1.67 -15.59
N LEU A 196 12.83 -0.67 -16.48
CA LEU A 196 12.80 0.75 -16.11
C LEU A 196 11.55 1.12 -15.31
N VAL A 197 10.34 0.74 -15.76
CA VAL A 197 9.11 1.02 -15.00
C VAL A 197 9.02 0.21 -13.71
N TRP A 198 9.58 -1.01 -13.68
CA TRP A 198 9.66 -1.83 -12.46
C TRP A 198 10.61 -1.20 -11.42
N ILE A 199 11.82 -0.80 -11.82
CA ILE A 199 12.78 -0.12 -10.93
C ILE A 199 12.22 1.23 -10.46
N SER A 200 11.58 2.00 -11.36
CA SER A 200 10.92 3.26 -11.00
C SER A 200 9.83 3.04 -9.95
N ASN A 201 8.94 2.07 -10.15
CA ASN A 201 7.91 1.71 -9.16
C ASN A 201 8.50 1.13 -7.87
N PHE A 202 9.59 0.36 -7.94
CA PHE A 202 10.24 -0.17 -6.74
C PHE A 202 10.78 0.98 -5.87
N ILE A 203 11.52 1.91 -6.48
CA ILE A 203 12.02 3.11 -5.80
C ILE A 203 10.84 3.99 -5.34
N SER A 204 9.78 4.13 -6.14
CA SER A 204 8.62 4.95 -5.79
C SER A 204 7.94 4.46 -4.52
N PHE A 205 7.84 3.16 -4.29
CA PHE A 205 7.34 2.59 -3.04
C PHE A 205 8.26 2.88 -1.84
N ILE A 206 9.59 2.97 -2.03
CA ILE A 206 10.52 3.40 -0.96
C ILE A 206 10.29 4.88 -0.58
N PHE A 207 9.86 5.72 -1.52
CA PHE A 207 9.44 7.11 -1.26
C PHE A 207 8.00 7.22 -0.72
N LEU A 208 7.09 6.32 -1.11
CA LEU A 208 5.74 6.20 -0.53
C LEU A 208 5.76 5.60 0.89
N TYR A 209 6.86 4.96 1.32
CA TYR A 209 7.01 4.54 2.70
C TYR A 209 6.89 5.76 3.64
N PRO A 210 5.90 5.79 4.57
CA PRO A 210 5.67 6.97 5.38
C PRO A 210 6.82 7.21 6.37
N SER A 211 7.56 8.29 6.13
CA SER A 211 8.68 8.76 6.95
C SER A 211 8.37 9.00 8.43
N THR A 212 7.08 9.02 8.78
CA THR A 212 6.53 9.36 10.09
C THR A 212 6.21 8.16 10.96
N PHE A 213 6.24 6.93 10.43
CA PHE A 213 5.61 5.79 11.11
C PHE A 213 6.55 5.05 12.07
N ASN A 214 6.59 5.57 13.30
CA ASN A 214 6.72 4.71 14.47
C ASN A 214 5.47 3.81 14.53
N LEU A 215 5.63 2.49 14.31
CA LEU A 215 4.52 1.56 14.02
C LEU A 215 3.41 1.54 15.10
N LEU A 216 3.77 1.87 16.35
CA LEU A 216 2.86 1.99 17.49
C LEU A 216 1.85 3.15 17.31
N GLU A 217 2.25 4.28 16.75
CA GLU A 217 1.33 5.41 16.54
C GLU A 217 0.28 5.13 15.44
N VAL A 218 0.62 4.25 14.49
CA VAL A 218 -0.28 3.79 13.43
C VAL A 218 -1.31 2.80 13.97
N ALA A 219 -0.89 1.89 14.86
CA ALA A 219 -1.76 0.92 15.53
C ALA A 219 -2.62 1.54 16.66
N ALA A 220 -2.81 2.86 16.65
CA ALA A 220 -3.60 3.66 17.60
C ALA A 220 -3.22 3.47 19.08
N VAL A 221 -1.95 3.12 19.35
CA VAL A 221 -1.42 2.82 20.69
C VAL A 221 -1.28 4.11 21.50
N ASP A 222 -0.46 5.01 20.99
CA ASP A 222 -0.12 6.28 21.61
C ASP A 222 -1.01 7.41 21.08
N LYS A 223 -1.00 8.56 21.78
CA LYS A 223 -1.49 9.82 21.18
C LYS A 223 -0.61 10.16 19.97
N PRO A 224 -1.16 10.27 18.75
CA PRO A 224 -0.35 10.49 17.55
C PRO A 224 0.38 11.84 17.57
N LYS A 225 1.71 11.80 17.56
CA LYS A 225 2.59 12.97 17.63
C LYS A 225 3.14 13.27 16.24
N MET A 226 2.78 14.43 15.69
CA MET A 226 3.43 14.94 14.49
C MET A 226 4.84 15.42 14.84
N HIS A 227 5.81 14.53 14.66
CA HIS A 227 7.24 14.82 14.76
C HIS A 227 7.75 15.48 13.47
N LEU A 228 8.59 16.52 13.61
CA LEU A 228 9.30 17.13 12.48
C LEU A 228 10.59 16.35 12.23
N TRP A 229 10.62 15.54 11.17
CA TRP A 229 11.70 14.60 10.90
C TRP A 229 12.76 15.15 9.93
N GLU A 230 14.03 15.02 10.31
CA GLU A 230 15.21 15.29 9.47
C GLU A 230 16.09 14.02 9.32
N THR A 231 15.47 12.84 9.26
CA THR A 231 16.19 11.54 9.18
C THR A 231 15.61 10.60 8.13
N GLY A 232 16.41 9.65 7.63
CA GLY A 232 16.01 8.70 6.60
C GLY A 232 15.62 9.39 5.30
N ILE A 233 14.52 8.93 4.68
CA ILE A 233 13.97 9.50 3.44
C ILE A 233 13.70 11.03 3.55
N MET A 234 13.48 11.58 4.76
CA MET A 234 13.26 13.02 4.96
C MET A 234 14.52 13.88 4.77
N ARG A 235 15.72 13.30 4.88
CA ARG A 235 16.96 14.00 4.46
C ARG A 235 17.01 14.20 2.96
N ILE A 236 16.44 13.26 2.20
CA ILE A 236 16.41 13.30 0.73
C ILE A 236 15.35 14.31 0.28
N THR A 237 14.14 14.27 0.83
CA THR A 237 13.08 15.28 0.58
C THR A 237 12.10 15.34 1.76
N ARG A 238 11.61 16.53 2.11
CA ARG A 238 10.55 16.69 3.12
C ARG A 238 9.16 16.27 2.64
N HIS A 239 9.00 15.95 1.35
CA HIS A 239 7.76 15.46 0.74
C HIS A 239 7.97 14.13 0.00
N PRO A 240 8.38 13.05 0.69
CA PRO A 240 8.73 11.78 0.05
C PRO A 240 7.51 11.15 -0.63
N GLN A 241 6.32 11.24 -0.03
CA GLN A 241 5.07 10.72 -0.61
C GLN A 241 4.70 11.41 -1.95
N MET A 242 5.03 12.70 -2.13
CA MET A 242 4.82 13.37 -3.42
C MET A 242 5.78 12.80 -4.48
N VAL A 243 7.07 12.68 -4.15
CA VAL A 243 8.08 12.16 -5.08
C VAL A 243 7.77 10.71 -5.47
N GLY A 244 7.39 9.88 -4.49
CA GLY A 244 6.92 8.52 -4.73
C GLY A 244 5.69 8.47 -5.64
N GLN A 245 4.67 9.29 -5.37
CA GLN A 245 3.48 9.27 -6.24
C GLN A 245 3.79 9.75 -7.67
N VAL A 246 4.62 10.77 -7.84
CA VAL A 246 5.05 11.25 -9.16
C VAL A 246 5.80 10.15 -9.92
N MET A 247 6.76 9.47 -9.29
CA MET A 247 7.48 8.35 -9.90
C MET A 247 6.57 7.16 -10.25
N TRP A 248 5.58 6.86 -9.41
CA TRP A 248 4.59 5.81 -9.63
C TRP A 248 3.66 6.13 -10.81
N CYS A 249 3.09 7.34 -10.83
CA CYS A 249 2.23 7.83 -11.91
C CYS A 249 2.96 7.83 -13.27
N LEU A 250 4.20 8.36 -13.32
CA LEU A 250 5.00 8.37 -14.54
C LEU A 250 5.32 6.95 -15.03
N ALA A 251 5.67 6.02 -14.14
CA ALA A 251 5.94 4.63 -14.51
C ALA A 251 4.70 3.91 -15.06
N HIS A 252 3.52 4.15 -14.47
CA HIS A 252 2.25 3.57 -14.96
C HIS A 252 1.78 4.23 -16.27
N THR A 253 1.97 5.54 -16.42
CA THR A 253 1.73 6.27 -17.68
C THR A 253 2.58 5.67 -18.81
N VAL A 254 3.89 5.52 -18.60
CA VAL A 254 4.80 4.93 -19.60
C VAL A 254 4.40 3.49 -19.95
N TRP A 255 4.01 2.67 -18.97
CA TRP A 255 3.65 1.27 -19.18
C TRP A 255 2.29 1.04 -19.85
N ILE A 256 1.28 1.88 -19.55
CA ILE A 256 -0.09 1.72 -20.06
C ILE A 256 -0.29 2.50 -21.36
N GLY A 257 0.20 3.75 -21.42
CA GLY A 257 0.34 4.52 -22.65
C GLY A 257 -0.94 5.02 -23.31
N ASN A 258 -2.01 5.29 -22.56
CA ASN A 258 -3.28 5.79 -23.09
C ASN A 258 -3.82 7.03 -22.33
N SER A 259 -4.90 7.63 -22.84
CA SER A 259 -5.55 8.83 -22.27
C SER A 259 -6.00 8.66 -20.82
N VAL A 260 -6.58 7.51 -20.44
CA VAL A 260 -7.01 7.23 -19.06
C VAL A 260 -5.83 7.24 -18.09
N ALA A 261 -4.71 6.58 -18.44
CA ALA A 261 -3.50 6.58 -17.62
C ALA A 261 -2.84 7.97 -17.52
N VAL A 262 -2.92 8.79 -18.57
CA VAL A 262 -2.46 10.18 -18.55
C VAL A 262 -3.36 11.05 -17.66
N ALA A 263 -4.69 10.98 -17.79
CA ALA A 263 -5.62 11.77 -16.98
C ALA A 263 -5.56 11.38 -15.49
N ALA A 264 -5.50 10.08 -15.18
CA ALA A 264 -5.28 9.59 -13.83
C ALA A 264 -3.98 10.16 -13.22
N SER A 265 -2.90 10.12 -14.00
CA SER A 265 -1.59 10.59 -13.55
C SER A 265 -1.51 12.11 -13.41
N LEU A 266 -2.10 12.88 -14.33
CA LEU A 266 -2.15 14.34 -14.24
C LEU A 266 -2.96 14.80 -13.01
N GLY A 267 -4.13 14.21 -12.77
CA GLY A 267 -4.95 14.50 -11.59
C GLY A 267 -4.21 14.17 -10.30
N LEU A 268 -3.59 12.99 -10.22
CA LEU A 268 -2.95 12.51 -8.99
C LEU A 268 -1.59 13.19 -8.72
N ILE A 269 -0.81 13.52 -9.76
CA ILE A 269 0.37 14.39 -9.65
C ILE A 269 -0.05 15.79 -9.19
N GLY A 270 -1.12 16.37 -9.77
CA GLY A 270 -1.68 17.65 -9.36
C GLY A 270 -2.09 17.66 -7.88
N HIS A 271 -2.78 16.61 -7.42
CA HIS A 271 -3.13 16.44 -6.01
C HIS A 271 -1.90 16.40 -5.10
N HIS A 272 -0.86 15.64 -5.45
CA HIS A 272 0.35 15.52 -4.61
C HIS A 272 1.22 16.78 -4.64
N LEU A 273 1.27 17.52 -5.75
CA LEU A 273 1.91 18.85 -5.82
C LEU A 273 1.15 19.90 -4.99
N PHE A 274 -0.18 19.89 -5.01
CA PHE A 274 -0.99 20.68 -4.08
C PHE A 274 -0.76 20.25 -2.61
N GLY A 275 -0.59 18.95 -2.38
CA GLY A 275 -0.25 18.34 -1.10
C GLY A 275 1.06 18.88 -0.49
N VAL A 276 2.07 19.19 -1.30
CA VAL A 276 3.31 19.86 -0.87
C VAL A 276 3.01 21.20 -0.22
N TRP A 277 2.30 22.08 -0.95
CA TRP A 277 1.95 23.42 -0.46
C TRP A 277 1.05 23.34 0.77
N ASN A 278 -0.01 22.52 0.73
CA ASN A 278 -0.96 22.42 1.84
C ASN A 278 -0.32 21.77 3.07
N GLY A 279 0.61 20.83 2.88
CA GLY A 279 1.42 20.22 3.92
C GLY A 279 2.32 21.25 4.62
N ASP A 280 3.17 21.94 3.85
CA ASP A 280 4.05 23.00 4.37
C ASP A 280 3.26 24.12 5.05
N ARG A 281 2.14 24.57 4.46
CA ARG A 281 1.24 25.58 5.03
C ARG A 281 0.73 25.16 6.41
N ARG A 282 0.15 23.97 6.52
CA ARG A 282 -0.42 23.45 7.78
C ARG A 282 0.65 23.26 8.85
N LEU A 283 1.85 22.80 8.49
CA LEU A 283 2.97 22.67 9.43
C LEU A 283 3.46 24.05 9.90
N SER A 284 3.58 25.03 9.01
CA SER A 284 3.94 26.41 9.35
C SER A 284 2.88 27.04 10.29
N THR A 285 1.58 26.88 10.00
CA THR A 285 0.50 27.34 10.90
C THR A 285 0.51 26.66 12.28
N ARG A 286 0.82 25.36 12.38
CA ARG A 286 0.75 24.59 13.63
C ARG A 286 2.05 24.61 14.47
N TYR A 287 3.19 24.96 13.88
CA TYR A 287 4.52 24.90 14.54
C TYR A 287 5.40 26.15 14.37
N GLY A 288 5.03 27.12 13.52
CA GLY A 288 5.75 28.38 13.35
C GLY A 288 7.25 28.20 13.08
N GLU A 289 8.08 28.91 13.84
CA GLU A 289 9.55 28.89 13.74
C GLU A 289 10.16 27.48 13.80
N ALA A 290 9.56 26.56 14.57
CA ALA A 290 10.06 25.19 14.66
C ALA A 290 9.96 24.45 13.31
N PHE A 291 8.91 24.72 12.52
CA PHE A 291 8.80 24.21 11.16
C PHE A 291 9.68 24.96 10.17
N GLU A 292 9.73 26.29 10.23
CA GLU A 292 10.57 27.09 9.33
C GLU A 292 12.08 26.75 9.50
N SER A 293 12.51 26.47 10.74
CA SER A 293 13.82 25.92 11.06
C SER A 293 14.10 24.61 10.31
N VAL A 294 13.19 23.63 10.39
CA VAL A 294 13.33 22.33 9.68
C VAL A 294 13.25 22.49 8.16
N LYS A 295 12.37 23.37 7.68
CA LYS A 295 12.19 23.72 6.25
C LYS A 295 13.45 24.36 5.66
N SER A 296 14.19 25.17 6.44
CA SER A 296 15.49 25.73 6.03
C SER A 296 16.59 24.68 5.81
N ARG A 297 16.53 23.54 6.53
CA ARG A 297 17.49 22.43 6.43
C ARG A 297 17.04 21.29 5.50
N THR A 298 15.92 21.43 4.81
CA THR A 298 15.35 20.39 3.95
C THR A 298 14.90 20.94 2.59
N SER A 299 14.47 20.07 1.67
CA SER A 299 14.01 20.48 0.33
C SER A 299 12.77 19.68 -0.09
N VAL A 300 11.99 20.22 -1.02
CA VAL A 300 10.96 19.46 -1.76
C VAL A 300 11.62 18.59 -2.84
N VAL A 301 12.63 19.15 -3.52
CA VAL A 301 13.40 18.46 -4.57
C VAL A 301 14.36 17.45 -3.92
N PRO A 302 14.34 16.16 -4.31
CA PRO A 302 15.25 15.14 -3.82
C PRO A 302 16.72 15.57 -3.83
N PHE A 303 17.44 15.25 -2.76
CA PHE A 303 18.87 15.48 -2.54
C PHE A 303 19.35 16.94 -2.53
N ALA A 304 18.56 17.91 -3.03
CA ALA A 304 18.99 19.31 -3.17
C ALA A 304 19.52 19.90 -1.85
N ALA A 305 18.83 19.70 -0.71
CA ALA A 305 19.32 20.20 0.58
C ALA A 305 20.65 19.56 1.04
N ILE A 306 20.98 18.35 0.57
CA ILE A 306 22.26 17.69 0.84
C ILE A 306 23.35 18.28 -0.05
N LEU A 307 23.05 18.52 -1.34
CA LEU A 307 23.96 19.17 -2.29
C LEU A 307 24.25 20.63 -1.90
N ASP A 308 23.25 21.35 -1.37
CA ASP A 308 23.39 22.70 -0.81
C ASP A 308 24.20 22.72 0.51
N GLY A 309 24.55 21.57 1.09
CA GLY A 309 25.19 21.45 2.40
C GLY A 309 24.29 21.79 3.61
N ARG A 310 23.02 22.18 3.37
CA ARG A 310 22.02 22.53 4.40
C ARG A 310 21.58 21.32 5.22
N GLN A 311 21.60 20.13 4.62
CA GLN A 311 21.31 18.83 5.24
C GLN A 311 22.58 17.98 5.24
N LYS A 312 23.13 17.67 6.41
CA LYS A 312 24.37 16.90 6.53
C LYS A 312 24.08 15.42 6.75
N LEU A 313 24.74 14.56 5.98
CA LEU A 313 24.70 13.11 6.20
C LEU A 313 25.69 12.73 7.32
N PRO A 314 25.25 12.10 8.43
CA PRO A 314 26.17 11.51 9.40
C PRO A 314 26.91 10.30 8.80
N GLN A 315 28.08 9.95 9.33
CA GLN A 315 28.89 8.84 8.80
C GLN A 315 28.15 7.49 8.75
N ASP A 316 27.16 7.30 9.62
CA ASP A 316 26.35 6.08 9.70
C ASP A 316 24.90 6.25 9.21
N TYR A 317 24.64 7.24 8.34
CA TYR A 317 23.30 7.51 7.76
C TYR A 317 22.65 6.27 7.11
N TYR A 318 23.42 5.30 6.64
CA TYR A 318 22.91 4.03 6.10
C TYR A 318 22.05 3.25 7.13
N LYS A 319 22.31 3.40 8.44
CA LYS A 319 21.49 2.82 9.52
C LYS A 319 20.08 3.45 9.62
N GLU A 320 19.85 4.57 8.95
CA GLU A 320 18.51 5.15 8.83
C GLU A 320 17.63 4.37 7.84
N PHE A 321 18.26 3.63 6.91
CA PHE A 321 17.60 2.81 5.89
C PHE A 321 17.67 1.31 6.20
N LEU A 322 18.67 0.85 6.96
CA LEU A 322 18.73 -0.53 7.50
C LEU A 322 17.79 -0.70 8.71
N ARG A 323 16.48 -0.51 8.52
CA ARG A 323 15.44 -0.64 9.55
C ARG A 323 14.31 -1.55 9.08
N LEU A 324 13.66 -2.23 10.03
CA LEU A 324 12.56 -3.16 9.75
C LEU A 324 11.51 -2.61 8.76
N PRO A 325 11.04 -1.33 8.83
CA PRO A 325 10.04 -0.85 7.89
C PRO A 325 10.50 -0.76 6.43
N TYR A 326 11.80 -0.57 6.16
CA TYR A 326 12.33 -0.65 4.80
C TYR A 326 12.37 -2.09 4.26
N LEU A 327 12.54 -3.08 5.15
CA LEU A 327 12.34 -4.50 4.80
C LEU A 327 10.86 -4.80 4.56
N SER A 328 9.96 -4.28 5.41
CA SER A 328 8.51 -4.45 5.28
C SER A 328 7.96 -3.84 3.99
N ILE A 329 8.36 -2.61 3.62
CA ILE A 329 7.94 -2.02 2.34
C ILE A 329 8.54 -2.78 1.16
N THR A 330 9.80 -3.23 1.23
CA THR A 330 10.40 -4.08 0.17
C THR A 330 9.59 -5.36 -0.04
N ALA A 331 9.21 -6.04 1.04
CA ALA A 331 8.35 -7.22 0.99
C ALA A 331 6.94 -6.90 0.45
N LEU A 332 6.37 -5.76 0.84
CA LEU A 332 5.06 -5.28 0.35
C LEU A 332 5.11 -4.96 -1.16
N THR A 333 6.15 -4.30 -1.65
CA THR A 333 6.33 -3.97 -3.07
C THR A 333 6.49 -5.21 -3.93
N LEU A 334 7.28 -6.19 -3.48
CA LEU A 334 7.40 -7.48 -4.15
C LEU A 334 6.07 -8.25 -4.11
N GLY A 335 5.40 -8.27 -2.95
CA GLY A 335 4.08 -8.86 -2.78
C GLY A 335 3.03 -8.24 -3.70
N ALA A 336 2.99 -6.91 -3.81
CA ALA A 336 2.09 -6.17 -4.69
C ALA A 336 2.38 -6.43 -6.18
N TYR A 337 3.64 -6.56 -6.57
CA TYR A 337 4.01 -6.95 -7.93
C TYR A 337 3.48 -8.35 -8.29
N PHE A 338 3.68 -9.34 -7.42
CA PHE A 338 3.16 -10.70 -7.65
C PHE A 338 1.63 -10.80 -7.51
N ALA A 339 1.02 -9.98 -6.64
CA ALA A 339 -0.42 -9.92 -6.44
C ALA A 339 -1.17 -9.03 -7.44
N HIS A 340 -0.47 -8.32 -8.33
CA HIS A 340 -1.08 -7.41 -9.31
C HIS A 340 -2.19 -8.07 -10.17
N PRO A 341 -2.07 -9.35 -10.63
CA PRO A 341 -3.16 -10.05 -11.30
C PRO A 341 -4.37 -10.33 -10.38
N LEU A 342 -4.13 -10.56 -9.08
CA LEU A 342 -5.20 -10.75 -8.09
C LEU A 342 -5.93 -9.44 -7.80
N MET A 343 -5.22 -8.32 -7.76
CA MET A 343 -5.82 -6.98 -7.63
C MET A 343 -6.73 -6.66 -8.81
N GLN A 344 -6.29 -6.97 -10.03
CA GLN A 344 -7.14 -6.86 -11.24
C GLN A 344 -8.36 -7.78 -11.16
N ALA A 345 -8.17 -9.06 -10.81
CA ALA A 345 -9.26 -10.03 -10.72
C ALA A 345 -10.26 -9.73 -9.58
N ALA A 346 -9.84 -9.04 -8.52
CA ALA A 346 -10.74 -8.54 -7.47
C ALA A 346 -11.53 -7.31 -7.95
N SER A 347 -10.85 -6.33 -8.56
CA SER A 347 -11.45 -5.11 -9.11
C SER A 347 -12.55 -5.40 -10.14
N PHE A 348 -12.32 -6.38 -11.03
CA PHE A 348 -13.31 -6.78 -12.04
C PHE A 348 -14.59 -7.43 -11.47
N ARG A 349 -14.60 -7.92 -10.22
CA ARG A 349 -15.82 -8.42 -9.55
C ARG A 349 -16.74 -7.30 -9.07
N LEU A 350 -16.21 -6.09 -8.97
CA LEU A 350 -16.96 -4.92 -8.53
C LEU A 350 -17.79 -4.32 -9.68
N HIS A 351 -17.40 -4.52 -10.94
CA HIS A 351 -18.14 -3.99 -12.10
C HIS A 351 -18.41 -2.47 -11.97
N TRP A 352 -17.44 -1.75 -11.40
CA TRP A 352 -17.36 -0.29 -11.29
C TRP A 352 -16.50 0.27 -12.43
#